data_AF-A0A7Z9DZT8-F1
#
_entry.id   AF-A0A7Z9DZT8-F1
#
_cell.length_a   1.000
_cell.length_b   1.000
_cell.length_c   1.000
_cell.angle_alpha   90.00
_cell.angle_beta   90.00
_cell.angle_gamma   90.00
#
_symmetry.space_group_name_H-M   'P 1'
#
loop_
_entity.id
_entity.type
_entity.pdbx_description
1 polymer ?
#
loop_
_entity_poly.entity_id
_entity_poly.type
_entity_poly.pdbx_seq_one_letter_code
_entity_poly.pdbx_strand_id
1 'polypeptide(L)'
;MIVLAFIITDIRQAHRQAKIVQKLSYLFGQATGNRNNILRSREMLRLLESIGIYDTIENRDYIVRHIETAFYDSTNIIRTQPDGRIVKDSLLIGKRGALRMETVWQNNKLITIFLKSGDN
;
A
#
# COMPACT_ATOMS: atom_id res chain seq x y z
N MET A 1 -25.08 -23.36 -3.78
CA MET A 1 -24.65 -21.94 -3.66
C MET A 1 -23.24 -21.74 -3.05
N ILE A 2 -22.42 -22.78 -2.82
CA ILE A 2 -21.10 -22.64 -2.17
C ILE A 2 -19.96 -22.38 -3.17
N VAL A 3 -19.99 -23.04 -4.35
CA VAL A 3 -18.93 -22.94 -5.37
C VAL A 3 -18.80 -21.52 -5.95
N LEU A 4 -19.92 -20.84 -6.19
CA LEU A 4 -19.93 -19.49 -6.77
C LEU A 4 -19.31 -18.45 -5.83
N ALA A 5 -19.55 -18.56 -4.52
CA ALA A 5 -18.99 -17.63 -3.52
C ALA A 5 -17.47 -17.77 -3.40
N PHE A 6 -16.95 -19.00 -3.52
CA PHE A 6 -15.52 -19.28 -3.48
C PHE A 6 -14.80 -18.65 -4.69
N ILE A 7 -15.29 -18.92 -5.91
CA ILE A 7 -14.73 -18.36 -7.15
C ILE A 7 -14.74 -16.83 -7.15
N ILE A 8 -15.83 -16.21 -6.68
CA ILE A 8 -15.93 -14.75 -6.59
C ILE A 8 -14.89 -14.18 -5.61
N THR A 9 -14.60 -14.88 -4.52
CA THR A 9 -13.63 -14.43 -3.52
C THR A 9 -12.20 -14.47 -4.07
N ASP A 10 -11.83 -15.53 -4.77
CA ASP A 10 -10.51 -15.66 -5.41
C ASP A 10 -10.27 -14.58 -6.47
N ILE A 11 -11.26 -14.31 -7.34
CA ILE A 11 -11.16 -13.26 -8.36
C ILE A 11 -10.96 -11.88 -7.70
N ARG A 12 -11.70 -11.60 -6.62
CA ARG A 12 -11.57 -10.35 -5.86
C ARG A 12 -10.19 -10.20 -5.23
N GLN A 13 -9.60 -11.29 -4.73
CA GLN A 13 -8.24 -11.28 -4.18
C GLN A 13 -7.20 -11.02 -5.26
N ALA A 14 -7.28 -11.72 -6.40
CA ALA A 14 -6.36 -11.54 -7.53
C ALA A 14 -6.40 -10.10 -8.07
N HIS A 15 -7.59 -9.52 -8.24
CA HIS A 15 -7.74 -8.13 -8.69
C HIS A 15 -7.15 -7.12 -7.69
N ARG A 16 -7.32 -7.35 -6.39
CA ARG A 16 -6.73 -6.49 -5.35
C ARG A 16 -5.21 -6.57 -5.39
N GLN A 17 -4.65 -7.77 -5.45
CA GLN A 17 -3.21 -8.02 -5.55
C GLN A 17 -2.60 -7.30 -6.76
N ALA A 18 -3.20 -7.43 -7.93
CA ALA A 18 -2.75 -6.72 -9.13
C ALA A 18 -2.74 -5.19 -8.95
N LYS A 19 -3.72 -4.63 -8.23
CA LYS A 19 -3.75 -3.20 -7.91
C LYS A 19 -2.72 -2.78 -6.88
N ILE A 20 -2.44 -3.61 -5.89
CA ILE A 20 -1.36 -3.38 -4.93
C ILE A 20 -0.01 -3.34 -5.68
N VAL A 21 0.27 -4.33 -6.54
CA VAL A 21 1.50 -4.40 -7.34
C VAL A 21 1.69 -3.16 -8.23
N GLN A 22 0.63 -2.66 -8.87
CA GLN A 22 0.69 -1.41 -9.64
C GLN A 22 1.08 -0.20 -8.77
N LYS A 23 0.64 -0.17 -7.50
CA LYS A 23 0.97 0.91 -6.55
C LYS A 23 2.38 0.76 -5.98
N LEU A 24 2.90 -0.45 -5.86
CA LEU A 24 4.28 -0.70 -5.44
C LEU A 24 5.30 -0.07 -6.39
N SER A 25 5.11 -0.19 -7.71
CA SER A 25 5.99 0.49 -8.66
C SER A 25 6.08 2.00 -8.43
N TYR A 26 4.99 2.63 -7.98
CA TYR A 26 5.01 4.03 -7.59
C TYR A 26 5.81 4.27 -6.30
N LEU A 27 5.67 3.41 -5.28
CA LEU A 27 6.46 3.50 -4.05
C LEU A 27 7.97 3.39 -4.32
N PHE A 28 8.35 2.55 -5.29
CA PHE A 28 9.74 2.34 -5.71
C PHE A 28 10.24 3.32 -6.77
N GLY A 29 9.59 4.48 -6.94
CA GLY A 29 10.11 5.54 -7.81
C GLY A 29 9.98 5.28 -9.31
N GLN A 30 9.18 4.30 -9.73
CA GLN A 30 9.02 3.90 -11.14
C GLN A 30 7.87 4.63 -11.85
N ALA A 31 7.37 5.73 -11.28
CA ALA A 31 6.32 6.51 -11.94
C ALA A 31 6.87 7.21 -13.19
N THR A 32 6.05 7.28 -14.24
CA THR A 32 6.38 7.93 -15.51
C THR A 32 5.34 9.00 -15.88
N GLY A 33 5.62 9.81 -16.91
CA GLY A 33 4.73 10.85 -17.41
C GLY A 33 4.82 12.15 -16.62
N ASN A 34 3.81 12.45 -15.80
CA ASN A 34 3.68 13.75 -15.13
C ASN A 34 4.85 14.02 -14.15
N ARG A 35 5.49 15.19 -14.26
CA ARG A 35 6.65 15.60 -13.43
C ARG A 35 6.38 15.49 -11.93
N ASN A 36 5.19 15.87 -11.46
CA ASN A 36 4.85 15.81 -10.04
C ASN A 36 4.74 14.37 -9.55
N ASN A 37 4.21 13.46 -10.38
CA ASN A 37 4.12 12.04 -10.05
C ASN A 37 5.52 11.41 -9.98
N ILE A 38 6.40 11.77 -10.91
CA ILE A 38 7.81 11.32 -10.90
C ILE A 38 8.50 11.77 -9.61
N LEU A 39 8.41 13.06 -9.25
CA LEU A 39 9.03 13.59 -8.04
C LEU A 39 8.53 12.91 -6.77
N ARG A 40 7.21 12.79 -6.60
CA ARG A 40 6.59 12.12 -5.45
C ARG A 40 6.97 10.64 -5.35
N SER A 41 7.05 9.93 -6.47
CA SER A 41 7.48 8.54 -6.48
C SER A 41 8.93 8.38 -5.99
N ARG A 42 9.81 9.31 -6.38
CA ARG A 42 11.22 9.32 -5.93
C ARG A 42 11.34 9.68 -4.45
N GLU A 43 10.49 10.56 -3.94
CA GLU A 43 10.41 10.87 -2.51
C GLU A 43 9.97 9.64 -1.70
N MET A 44 8.96 8.90 -2.17
CA MET A 44 8.54 7.64 -1.54
C MET A 44 9.67 6.60 -1.53
N LEU A 45 10.41 6.46 -2.64
CA LEU A 45 11.57 5.57 -2.70
C LEU A 45 12.62 5.95 -1.64
N ARG A 46 12.96 7.24 -1.52
CA ARG A 46 13.92 7.72 -0.51
C ARG A 46 13.48 7.42 0.91
N LEU A 47 12.18 7.51 1.20
CA LEU A 47 11.64 7.14 2.52
C LEU A 47 11.82 5.64 2.77
N LEU A 48 11.50 4.78 1.80
CA LEU A 48 11.71 3.34 1.96
C LEU A 48 13.20 3.00 2.17
N GLU A 49 14.09 3.62 1.39
CA GLU A 49 15.53 3.42 1.50
C GLU A 49 16.08 3.90 2.85
N SER A 50 15.51 4.96 3.44
CA SER A 50 15.93 5.47 4.75
C SER A 50 15.70 4.46 5.88
N ILE A 51 14.64 3.65 5.79
CA ILE A 51 14.39 2.53 6.70
C ILE A 51 15.03 1.22 6.26
N GLY A 52 15.82 1.22 5.17
CA GLY A 52 16.56 0.05 4.67
C GLY A 52 15.73 -0.91 3.82
N ILE A 53 14.64 -0.41 3.21
CA ILE A 53 13.81 -1.15 2.25
C ILE A 53 14.17 -0.69 0.83
N TYR A 54 14.98 -1.49 0.15
CA TYR A 54 15.41 -1.26 -1.25
C TYR A 54 14.51 -2.00 -2.24
N ASP A 55 14.52 -1.57 -3.51
CA ASP A 55 13.78 -2.22 -4.60
C ASP A 55 14.34 -3.62 -4.91
N THR A 56 13.78 -4.64 -4.26
CA THR A 56 14.10 -6.06 -4.42
C THR A 56 12.81 -6.87 -4.42
N ILE A 57 12.85 -8.09 -4.95
CA ILE A 57 11.68 -8.96 -5.00
C ILE A 57 11.16 -9.26 -3.58
N GLU A 58 12.09 -9.51 -2.65
CA GLU A 58 11.81 -9.84 -1.26
C GLU A 58 11.13 -8.67 -0.54
N ASN A 59 11.63 -7.45 -0.73
CA ASN A 59 11.03 -6.26 -0.11
C ASN A 59 9.70 -5.87 -0.73
N ARG A 60 9.52 -6.09 -2.04
CA ARG A 60 8.23 -5.90 -2.71
C ARG A 60 7.18 -6.84 -2.13
N ASP A 61 7.52 -8.11 -1.99
CA ASP A 61 6.65 -9.12 -1.41
C ASP A 61 6.34 -8.82 0.08
N TYR A 62 7.34 -8.37 0.85
CA TYR A 62 7.14 -7.90 2.21
C TYR A 62 6.09 -6.78 2.30
N ILE A 63 6.21 -5.74 1.45
CA ILE A 63 5.24 -4.63 1.44
C ILE A 63 3.85 -5.10 0.99
N VAL A 64 3.75 -6.01 0.00
CA VAL A 64 2.46 -6.61 -0.39
C VAL A 64 1.78 -7.25 0.82
N ARG A 65 2.49 -8.15 1.51
CA ARG A 65 1.98 -8.86 2.69
C ARG A 65 1.60 -7.91 3.82
N HIS A 66 2.39 -6.86 4.02
CA HIS A 66 2.10 -5.79 4.99
C HIS A 66 0.77 -5.08 4.66
N ILE A 67 0.58 -4.66 3.40
CA ILE A 67 -0.65 -3.99 2.94
C ILE A 67 -1.86 -4.91 3.06
N GLU A 68 -1.72 -6.18 2.71
CA GLU A 68 -2.82 -7.16 2.86
C GLU A 68 -3.20 -7.39 4.31
N THR A 69 -2.21 -7.52 5.20
CA THR A 69 -2.45 -7.68 6.63
C THR A 69 -3.19 -6.46 7.17
N ALA A 70 -2.74 -5.25 6.82
CA ALA A 70 -3.40 -4.01 7.21
C ALA A 70 -4.83 -3.89 6.63
N PHE A 71 -5.08 -4.40 5.42
CA PHE A 71 -6.41 -4.40 4.83
C PHE A 71 -7.42 -5.19 5.67
N TYR A 72 -7.05 -6.38 6.13
CA TYR A 72 -7.93 -7.26 6.91
C TYR A 72 -8.08 -6.89 8.39
N ASP A 73 -7.13 -6.13 8.95
CA ASP A 73 -7.20 -5.65 10.33
C ASP A 73 -8.22 -4.51 10.48
N SER A 74 -9.34 -4.74 11.17
CA SER A 74 -10.36 -3.70 11.38
C SER A 74 -9.98 -2.64 12.43
N THR A 75 -8.97 -2.89 13.26
CA THR A 75 -8.59 -2.01 14.38
C THR A 75 -7.78 -0.80 13.94
N ASN A 76 -7.24 -0.84 12.71
CA ASN A 76 -6.34 0.18 12.18
C ASN A 76 -7.03 1.25 11.33
N ILE A 77 -8.36 1.30 11.34
CA ILE A 77 -9.14 2.31 10.61
C ILE A 77 -9.03 3.63 11.37
N ILE A 78 -8.38 4.63 10.76
CA ILE A 78 -8.19 5.94 11.37
C ILE A 78 -9.22 6.97 10.93
N ARG A 79 -9.85 6.79 9.76
CA ARG A 79 -10.97 7.63 9.31
C ARG A 79 -11.77 6.95 8.20
N THR A 80 -13.05 7.32 8.13
CA THR A 80 -13.92 7.08 6.96
C THR A 80 -14.21 8.44 6.31
N GLN A 81 -13.93 8.56 5.02
CA GLN A 81 -14.15 9.79 4.25
C GLN A 81 -15.63 9.91 3.84
N PRO A 82 -16.14 11.13 3.56
CA PRO A 82 -17.54 11.34 3.16
C PRO A 82 -17.96 10.56 1.90
N ASP A 83 -17.02 10.22 1.03
CA ASP A 83 -17.23 9.42 -0.18
C ASP A 83 -17.22 7.90 0.07
N GLY A 84 -17.20 7.48 1.34
CA GLY A 84 -17.18 6.09 1.76
C GLY A 84 -15.79 5.44 1.70
N ARG A 85 -14.72 6.18 1.39
CA ARG A 85 -13.36 5.64 1.43
C ARG A 85 -12.89 5.40 2.85
N ILE A 86 -12.26 4.26 3.07
CA ILE A 86 -11.69 3.87 4.36
C ILE A 86 -10.20 4.18 4.34
N VAL A 87 -9.71 4.86 5.37
CA VAL A 87 -8.27 5.10 5.55
C VAL A 87 -7.78 4.27 6.71
N LYS A 88 -6.74 3.50 6.42
CA LYS A 88 -6.09 2.58 7.35
C LYS A 88 -4.66 3.03 7.58
N ASP A 89 -4.22 2.89 8.82
CA ASP A 89 -2.87 3.24 9.23
C ASP A 89 -2.10 1.99 9.62
N SER A 90 -0.79 1.98 9.41
CA SER A 90 0.05 0.85 9.81
C SER A 90 1.50 1.30 9.93
N LEU A 91 2.26 0.59 10.76
CA LEU A 91 3.68 0.85 10.93
C LEU A 91 4.49 -0.08 10.03
N LEU A 92 5.11 0.47 8.98
CA LEU A 92 6.02 -0.27 8.11
C LEU A 92 7.42 -0.29 8.71
N ILE A 93 7.92 -1.47 9.05
CA ILE A 93 9.20 -1.62 9.75
C ILE A 93 10.27 -2.10 8.76
N GLY A 94 11.36 -1.35 8.68
CA GLY A 94 12.55 -1.72 7.93
C GLY A 94 13.73 -1.99 8.86
N LYS A 95 14.85 -2.44 8.30
CA LYS A 95 16.06 -2.76 9.05
C LYS A 95 16.67 -1.57 9.81
N ARG A 96 16.37 -0.34 9.38
CA ARG A 96 16.97 0.90 9.89
C ARG A 96 15.97 1.84 10.57
N GLY A 97 14.70 1.46 10.67
CA GLY A 97 13.67 2.31 11.26
C GLY A 97 12.27 1.91 10.83
N ALA A 98 11.31 2.79 11.06
CA ALA A 98 9.92 2.56 10.66
C ALA A 98 9.31 3.81 10.02
N LEU A 99 8.35 3.59 9.14
CA LEU A 99 7.52 4.63 8.54
C LEU A 99 6.06 4.39 8.91
N ARG A 100 5.31 5.47 9.07
CA ARG A 100 3.86 5.41 9.08
C ARG A 100 3.36 5.24 7.65
N MET A 101 2.53 4.23 7.41
CA MET A 101 1.90 3.96 6.13
C MET A 101 0.38 4.14 6.24
N GLU A 102 -0.13 5.18 5.59
CA GLU A 102 -1.57 5.37 5.39
C GLU A 102 -1.99 4.80 4.03
N THR A 103 -3.02 3.96 4.03
CA THR A 103 -3.62 3.41 2.81
C THR A 103 -5.08 3.85 2.70
N VAL A 104 -5.50 4.24 1.50
CA VAL A 104 -6.88 4.65 1.22
C VAL A 104 -7.55 3.61 0.34
N TRP A 105 -8.70 3.12 0.79
CA TRP A 105 -9.42 2.02 0.17
C TRP A 105 -10.83 2.45 -0.23
N GLN A 106 -11.27 1.94 -1.38
CA GLN A 106 -12.67 1.97 -1.78
C GLN A 106 -13.08 0.54 -2.08
N ASN A 107 -13.92 -0.04 -1.23
CA ASN A 107 -14.19 -1.48 -1.24
C ASN A 107 -12.87 -2.27 -1.18
N ASN A 108 -12.61 -3.13 -2.17
CA ASN A 108 -11.38 -3.94 -2.26
C ASN A 108 -10.27 -3.28 -3.09
N LYS A 109 -10.42 -2.00 -3.46
CA LYS A 109 -9.48 -1.30 -4.34
C LYS A 109 -8.61 -0.34 -3.55
N LEU A 110 -7.29 -0.55 -3.64
CA LEU A 110 -6.30 0.39 -3.13
C LEU A 110 -6.25 1.64 -4.02
N ILE A 111 -6.61 2.79 -3.46
CA ILE A 111 -6.65 4.07 -4.18
C ILE A 111 -5.29 4.75 -4.14
N THR A 112 -4.70 4.87 -2.95
CA THR A 112 -3.40 5.51 -2.75
C THR A 112 -2.73 5.02 -1.47
N ILE A 113 -1.41 5.21 -1.43
CA ILE A 113 -0.53 4.93 -0.29
C ILE A 113 0.21 6.23 0.02
N PHE A 114 0.36 6.55 1.31
CA PHE A 114 1.22 7.61 1.81
C PHE A 114 2.23 7.02 2.78
N LEU A 115 3.48 7.44 2.64
CA LEU A 115 4.56 7.13 3.57
C LEU A 115 4.96 8.41 4.29
N LYS A 116 5.09 8.35 5.61
CA LYS A 116 5.52 9.47 6.44
C LYS A 116 6.60 9.01 7.39
N SER A 117 7.68 9.80 7.48
CA SER A 117 8.63 9.70 8.59
C SER A 117 7.93 10.17 9.86
N GLY A 118 8.34 9.65 11.01
CA GLY A 118 7.83 10.13 12.30
C GLY A 118 8.37 11.53 12.59
N ASP A 119 7.78 12.54 11.95
CA ASP A 119 7.83 13.97 12.27
C ASP A 119 6.76 14.67 11.39
N ASN A 120 5.58 14.90 11.98
CA ASN A 120 4.40 15.65 11.50
C ASN A 120 3.93 15.46 10.04
#